data_AF-A0A940I1A9-F1
#
_entry.id   AF-A0A940I1A9-F1
#
_cell.length_a   1.000
_cell.length_b   1.000
_cell.length_c   1.000
_cell.angle_alpha   90.00
_cell.angle_beta   90.00
_cell.angle_gamma   90.00
#
_symmetry.space_group_name_H-M   'P 1'
#
loop_
_entity.id
_entity.type
_entity.pdbx_description
1 polymer ?
#
loop_
_entity_poly.entity_id
_entity_poly.type
_entity_poly.pdbx_seq_one_letter_code
_entity_poly.pdbx_strand_id
1 'polypeptide(L)' 'MIKLIEIVTLFSDKTRTRILFLHWHKKLCNCDIENVLNITQSNISKYMKKAELLNIAKNTKDKYRAY' A
#
# COMPACT_ATOMS: atom_id res chain seq x y z
N MET A 1 -11.02 -7.98 -18.88
CA MET A 1 -10.91 -9.19 -18.02
C MET A 1 -9.65 -9.17 -17.14
N ILE A 2 -8.46 -8.96 -17.71
CA ILE A 2 -7.17 -9.00 -16.97
C ILE A 2 -7.10 -7.99 -15.81
N LYS A 3 -7.49 -6.73 -16.04
CA LYS A 3 -7.47 -5.68 -14.99
C LYS A 3 -8.30 -6.04 -13.75
N LEU A 4 -9.46 -6.68 -13.93
CA LEU A 4 -10.30 -7.13 -12.82
C LEU A 4 -9.60 -8.22 -12.01
N ILE A 5 -8.96 -9.18 -12.69
CA ILE A 5 -8.19 -10.26 -12.05
C ILE A 5 -7.05 -9.67 -11.24
N GLU A 6 -6.33 -8.66 -11.76
CA GLU A 6 -5.25 -7.99 -11.04
C GLU A 6 -5.74 -7.26 -9.79
N ILE A 7 -6.88 -6.57 -9.88
CA ILE A 7 -7.52 -5.89 -8.75
C ILE A 7 -7.90 -6.93 -7.68
N VAL A 8 -8.63 -7.99 -8.05
CA VAL A 8 -9.03 -9.05 -7.11
C VAL A 8 -7.79 -9.72 -6.48
N THR A 9 -6.76 -10.00 -7.27
CA THR A 9 -5.51 -10.58 -6.79
C THR A 9 -4.76 -9.64 -5.84
N LEU A 10 -4.90 -8.32 -6.02
CA LEU A 10 -4.31 -7.32 -5.15
C LEU A 10 -4.96 -7.32 -3.75
N PHE A 11 -6.30 -7.46 -3.70
CA PHE A 11 -7.09 -7.49 -2.46
C PHE A 11 -7.18 -8.87 -1.80
N SER A 12 -6.88 -9.95 -2.52
CA SER A 12 -6.97 -11.33 -2.01
C SER A 12 -5.96 -11.63 -0.88
N ASP A 13 -4.92 -10.80 -0.74
CA ASP A 13 -3.87 -10.98 0.25
C ASP A 13 -4.09 -10.06 1.45
N LYS A 14 -4.17 -10.67 2.63
CA LYS A 14 -4.46 -10.00 3.89
C LYS A 14 -3.46 -8.89 4.21
N THR A 15 -2.18 -9.10 3.92
CA THR A 15 -1.11 -8.15 4.21
C THR A 15 -1.18 -6.95 3.28
N ARG A 16 -1.35 -7.20 1.97
CA ARG A 16 -1.52 -6.17 0.95
C ARG A 16 -2.75 -5.30 1.23
N THR A 17 -3.87 -5.93 1.55
CA THR A 17 -5.10 -5.21 1.92
C THR A 17 -4.93 -4.35 3.17
N ARG A 18 -4.18 -4.82 4.18
CA ARG A 18 -3.85 -4.02 5.38
C ARG A 18 -2.97 -2.82 5.05
N ILE A 19 -1.95 -2.98 4.19
CA ILE A 19 -1.09 -1.86 3.73
C ILE A 19 -1.95 -0.78 3.08
N LEU A 20 -2.82 -1.18 2.15
CA LEU A 20 -3.69 -0.25 1.43
C LEU A 20 -4.67 0.45 2.37
N PHE A 21 -5.28 -0.30 3.30
CA PHE A 21 -6.20 0.24 4.29
C PHE A 21 -5.51 1.28 5.20
N LEU A 22 -4.31 0.97 5.71
CA LEU A 22 -3.55 1.88 6.57
C LEU A 22 -3.15 3.16 5.82
N HIS A 23 -2.67 3.02 4.58
CA HIS A 23 -2.31 4.16 3.74
C HIS A 23 -3.50 5.01 3.33
N TRP A 24 -4.69 4.41 3.18
CA TRP A 24 -5.91 5.14 2.86
C TRP A 24 -6.54 5.82 4.09
N HIS A 25 -6.55 5.14 5.23
CA HIS A 25 -7.20 5.62 6.45
C HIS A 25 -6.47 6.80 7.08
N LYS A 26 -5.14 6.84 6.96
CA LYS A 26 -4.29 7.94 7.46
C LYS A 26 -3.18 8.21 6.44
N LYS A 27 -2.68 9.46 6.38
CA LYS A 27 -1.48 9.81 5.59
C LYS A 27 -0.21 9.23 6.25
N LEU A 28 -0.07 7.91 6.19
CA LEU A 28 1.10 7.18 6.70
C LEU A 28 2.16 7.06 5.62
N CYS A 29 3.42 7.29 6.01
CA CYS A 29 4.54 6.96 5.15
C CYS A 29 4.84 5.45 5.20
N ASN A 30 5.61 4.94 4.24
CA ASN A 30 5.94 3.51 4.20
C ASN A 30 6.70 3.04 5.46
N CYS A 31 7.47 3.92 6.12
CA CYS A 31 8.17 3.62 7.36
C CYS A 31 7.19 3.43 8.54
N ASP A 32 6.10 4.20 8.59
CA ASP A 32 5.07 4.02 9.61
C ASP A 32 4.36 2.68 9.42
N ILE A 33 4.06 2.33 8.16
CA ILE A 33 3.43 1.04 7.81
C ILE A 33 4.37 -0.13 8.13
N GLU A 34 5.68 0.03 7.89
CA GLU A 34 6.71 -0.95 8.29
C GLU A 34 6.67 -1.19 9.80
N ASN A 35 6.63 -0.14 10.61
CA ASN A 35 6.54 -0.26 12.06
C ASN A 35 5.23 -0.95 12.52
N VAL A 36 4.10 -0.65 11.88
CA VAL A 36 2.78 -1.20 12.26
C VAL A 36 2.63 -2.67 11.84
N LEU A 37 3.11 -3.04 10.66
CA LEU A 37 2.90 -4.38 10.09
C LEU A 37 4.12 -5.30 10.21
N ASN A 38 5.27 -4.78 10.66
CA ASN A 38 6.56 -5.47 10.71
C ASN A 38 6.97 -6.06 9.34
N ILE A 39 6.85 -5.25 8.29
CA ILE A 39 7.18 -5.61 6.90
C ILE A 39 8.15 -4.58 6.36
N THR A 40 9.16 -5.04 5.63
CA THR A 40 10.17 -4.13 5.07
C THR A 40 9.57 -3.04 4.20
N GLN A 41 10.09 -1.81 4.34
CA GLN A 41 9.68 -0.67 3.51
C GLN A 41 9.89 -0.93 2.01
N SER A 42 10.85 -1.77 1.63
CA SER A 42 11.07 -2.19 0.24
C SER A 42 9.92 -3.03 -0.33
N ASN A 43 9.33 -3.92 0.48
CA ASN A 43 8.17 -4.72 0.06
C ASN A 43 6.91 -3.84 -0.03
N ILE A 44 6.73 -2.91 0.91
CA ILE A 44 5.64 -1.93 0.87
C ILE A 44 5.75 -1.07 -0.39
N SER A 45 6.95 -0.57 -0.71
CA SER A 45 7.20 0.26 -1.91
C SER A 45 6.88 -0.49 -3.21
N LYS A 46 7.31 -1.75 -3.34
CA LYS A 46 6.98 -2.60 -4.50
C LYS A 46 5.46 -2.78 -4.65
N TYR A 47 4.78 -3.04 -3.55
CA TYR A 47 3.32 -3.19 -3.54
C TYR A 47 2.61 -1.90 -3.94
N MET A 48 2.97 -0.76 -3.34
CA MET A 48 2.36 0.54 -3.61
C MET A 48 2.55 0.97 -5.06
N LYS A 49 3.72 0.69 -5.66
CA LYS A 49 3.95 0.94 -7.09
C LYS A 49 2.99 0.14 -7.98
N LYS A 50 2.71 -1.13 -7.64
CA LYS A 50 1.71 -1.93 -8.36
C LYS A 50 0.29 -1.40 -8.17
N ALA A 51 -0.07 -0.97 -6.96
CA ALA A 51 -1.36 -0.36 -6.68
C ALA A 51 -1.56 0.97 -7.45
N GLU A 52 -0.50 1.75 -7.61
CA GLU A 52 -0.49 3.00 -8.39
C GLU A 52 -0.68 2.73 -9.89
N LEU A 53 0.02 1.74 -10.46
CA LEU A 53 -0.18 1.34 -11.87
C LEU A 53 -1.63 0.89 -12.15
N LEU A 54 -2.29 0.29 -11.16
CA LEU A 54 -3.69 -0.11 -11.24
C LEU A 54 -4.67 1.04 -10.93
N ASN A 55 -4.18 2.25 -10.65
CA ASN A 55 -4.94 3.42 -10.22
C ASN A 55 -5.77 3.21 -8.95
N ILE A 56 -5.29 2.35 -8.04
CA ILE A 56 -5.95 2.06 -6.75
C ILE A 56 -5.45 3.00 -5.65
N ALA A 57 -4.17 3.37 -5.68
CA ALA A 57 -3.56 4.27 -4.70
C ALA A 57 -2.73 5.34 -5.39
N LYS A 58 -2.53 6.48 -4.72
CA LYS A 58 -1.65 7.55 -5.17
C LYS A 58 -0.50 7.71 -4.20
N ASN A 59 0.72 7.71 -4.72
CA ASN A 59 1.90 7.88 -3.89
C ASN A 59 2.25 9.38 -3.81
N THR A 60 1.76 10.07 -2.79
CA THR A 60 2.13 11.46 -2.52
C THR A 60 3.48 11.48 -1.80
N LYS A 61 4.48 12.19 -2.36
CA LYS A 61 5.82 12.37 -1.75
C LYS A 61 5.82 13.32 -0.54
N ASP A 62 4.76 13.30 0.24
CA ASP A 62 4.66 14.13 1.42
C ASP A 62 5.28 13.40 2.61
N LYS A 63 6.22 14.06 3.29
CA LYS A 63 6.89 13.54 4.49
C LYS A 63 5.99 13.74 5.71
N TYR A 64 4.83 13.09 5.74
CA TYR A 64 4.02 13.02 6.97
C TYR A 64 4.50 11.82 7.79
N ARG A 65 4.83 12.06 9.07
CA ARG A 65 5.02 11.01 10.08
C ARG A 65 3.84 11.09 11.02
N ALA A 66 3.01 10.05 11.07
CA ALA A 66 2.06 9.91 12.15
C ALA A 66 2.80 9.23 13.30
N TYR A 67 3.05 9.99 14.37
CA TYR A 67 3.50 9.44 15.64
C TYR A 67 2.38 8.64 16.29
#